data_AF-A0A538EXT5-F1
#
_entry.id   AF-A0A538EXT5-F1
#
_cell.length_a   1.000
_cell.length_b   1.000
_cell.length_c   1.000
_cell.angle_alpha   90.00
_cell.angle_beta   90.00
_cell.angle_gamma   90.00
#
_symmetry.space_group_name_H-M   'P 1'
#
loop_
_entity.id
_entity.type
_entity.pdbx_description
1 polymer ?
#
loop_
_entity_poly.entity_id
_entity_poly.type
_entity_poly.pdbx_seq_one_letter_code
_entity_poly.pdbx_strand_id
1 'polypeptide(L)'
;MGGDFYDVFPIGDRRWAVTIGDVCGKGPDAAALTALVRYTLRAVTMHEHRPERVLALLNEAILRDRTDDRFCSAIFAVVEGEHGSLRVKLASGGHPLPLVIRGDGRVEPAGRGGLLLGLWEDAKLATEAIELSAGDALLFYTDGVTDALAPERIIDQRTLSKLAIAERVERAVIDESGPEPRDDIALLVLGVEAPAALTGERTGGFELTLESRPQAAAAAREAVSSLTDQLGQRLVDDIKVLVTELVTNSCRHAESGTLGVELGIADGVVTIAVHDSGRGFEPPVPKRDLELESGRGLYIVDALSDRWGVDSSAGTRVWAELDLPYEDGR
;
A
#
# COMPACT_ATOMS: atom_id res chain seq x y z
N MET A 1 5.64 -1.08 30.28
CA MET A 1 4.81 -1.71 29.23
C MET A 1 3.70 -0.72 28.95
N GLY A 2 3.68 -0.21 27.73
CA GLY A 2 2.79 0.86 27.29
C GLY A 2 1.34 0.43 27.08
N GLY A 3 0.47 1.43 26.97
CA GLY A 3 -0.94 1.26 26.61
C GLY A 3 -1.15 1.03 25.11
N ASP A 4 -0.23 1.54 24.29
CA ASP A 4 -0.24 1.44 22.83
C ASP A 4 -0.24 0.00 22.32
N PHE A 5 -1.03 -0.21 21.25
CA PHE A 5 -0.97 -1.42 20.45
C PHE A 5 -1.18 -1.13 18.98
N TYR A 6 -0.58 -1.98 18.16
CA TYR A 6 -0.90 -2.11 16.75
C TYR A 6 -0.84 -3.58 16.35
N ASP A 7 -1.55 -3.92 15.27
CA ASP A 7 -1.50 -5.25 14.68
C ASP A 7 -1.87 -5.18 13.19
N VAL A 8 -1.25 -6.05 12.38
CA VAL A 8 -1.49 -6.20 10.95
C VAL A 8 -1.50 -7.69 10.62
N PHE A 9 -2.63 -8.19 10.12
CA PHE A 9 -2.80 -9.62 9.87
C PHE A 9 -3.71 -9.93 8.69
N PRO A 10 -3.47 -11.04 7.95
CA PRO A 10 -4.30 -11.42 6.81
C PRO A 10 -5.67 -11.92 7.27
N ILE A 11 -6.72 -11.58 6.51
CA ILE A 11 -8.12 -11.95 6.80
C ILE A 11 -8.84 -12.59 5.60
N GLY A 12 -8.09 -12.91 4.55
CA GLY A 12 -8.55 -13.57 3.34
C GLY A 12 -7.63 -13.26 2.15
N ASP A 13 -7.99 -13.75 0.97
CA ASP A 13 -7.22 -13.51 -0.25
C ASP A 13 -7.15 -12.01 -0.55
N ARG A 14 -5.93 -11.45 -0.58
CA ARG A 14 -5.64 -10.03 -0.84
C ARG A 14 -6.29 -9.04 0.15
N ARG A 15 -6.69 -9.51 1.34
CA ARG A 15 -7.31 -8.68 2.39
C ARG A 15 -6.56 -8.76 3.70
N TRP A 16 -6.33 -7.60 4.30
CA TRP A 16 -5.60 -7.43 5.55
C TRP A 16 -6.44 -6.64 6.55
N ALA A 17 -6.39 -7.04 7.81
CA ALA A 17 -6.84 -6.21 8.91
C ALA A 17 -5.65 -5.43 9.47
N VAL A 18 -5.93 -4.18 9.81
CA VAL A 18 -5.00 -3.24 10.43
C VAL A 18 -5.69 -2.64 11.63
N THR A 19 -5.00 -2.60 12.77
CA THR A 19 -5.50 -1.92 13.96
C THR A 19 -4.38 -1.19 14.67
N ILE A 20 -4.74 -0.05 15.25
CA ILE A 20 -3.89 0.73 16.14
C ILE A 20 -4.79 1.28 17.24
N GLY A 21 -4.26 1.48 18.44
CA GLY A 21 -5.02 2.05 19.53
C GLY A 21 -4.18 2.26 20.76
N ASP A 22 -4.79 2.90 21.74
CA ASP A 22 -4.22 3.09 23.07
C ASP A 22 -5.25 2.72 24.14
N VAL A 23 -4.74 2.09 25.20
CA VAL A 23 -5.47 1.64 26.37
C VAL A 23 -5.20 2.59 27.52
N CYS A 24 -6.25 3.06 28.17
CA CYS A 24 -6.11 3.91 29.34
C CYS A 24 -5.39 3.20 30.50
N GLY A 25 -4.37 3.85 31.05
CA GLY A 25 -3.64 3.42 32.23
C GLY A 25 -2.24 2.88 31.92
N LYS A 26 -1.51 2.47 32.96
CA LYS A 26 -0.15 1.90 32.84
C LYS A 26 -0.02 0.69 33.78
N GLY A 27 0.90 -0.22 33.46
CA GLY A 27 1.20 -1.39 34.30
C GLY A 27 0.46 -2.67 33.89
N PRO A 28 0.38 -3.67 34.79
CA PRO A 28 -0.14 -5.00 34.46
C PRO A 28 -1.58 -5.00 33.94
N ASP A 29 -2.43 -4.13 34.47
CA ASP A 29 -3.84 -4.08 34.11
C ASP A 29 -4.06 -3.49 32.70
N ALA A 30 -3.29 -2.46 32.34
CA ALA A 30 -3.26 -1.93 30.98
C ALA A 30 -2.80 -3.01 30.01
N ALA A 31 -1.71 -3.72 30.32
CA ALA A 31 -1.22 -4.82 29.50
C ALA A 31 -2.24 -5.96 29.31
N ALA A 32 -3.03 -6.27 30.36
CA ALA A 32 -4.11 -7.25 30.27
C ALA A 32 -5.23 -6.78 29.33
N LEU A 33 -5.64 -5.51 29.42
CA LEU A 33 -6.63 -4.95 28.48
C LEU A 33 -6.07 -4.90 27.05
N THR A 34 -4.81 -4.51 26.85
CA THR A 34 -4.17 -4.53 25.53
C THR A 34 -4.16 -5.94 24.92
N ALA A 35 -3.97 -6.98 25.75
CA ALA A 35 -4.07 -8.37 25.31
C ALA A 35 -5.52 -8.73 24.95
N LEU A 36 -6.51 -8.40 25.80
CA LEU A 36 -7.93 -8.61 25.53
C LEU A 36 -8.33 -7.97 24.20
N VAL A 37 -7.95 -6.72 23.96
CA VAL A 37 -8.26 -5.97 22.74
C VAL A 37 -7.69 -6.69 21.52
N ARG A 38 -6.37 -6.96 21.50
CA ARG A 38 -5.71 -7.61 20.35
C ARG A 38 -6.31 -8.98 20.02
N TYR A 39 -6.53 -9.83 21.01
CA TYR A 39 -7.07 -11.16 20.77
C TYR A 39 -8.57 -11.13 20.42
N THR A 40 -9.34 -10.21 20.98
CA THR A 40 -10.75 -10.03 20.62
C THR A 40 -10.88 -9.58 19.17
N LEU A 41 -10.10 -8.59 18.74
CA LEU A 41 -10.09 -8.15 17.34
C LEU A 41 -9.76 -9.31 16.41
N ARG A 42 -8.68 -10.05 16.67
CA ARG A 42 -8.32 -11.25 15.87
C ARG A 42 -9.44 -12.28 15.82
N ALA A 43 -10.09 -12.58 16.95
CA ALA A 43 -11.15 -13.58 17.02
C ALA A 43 -12.43 -13.14 16.28
N VAL A 44 -12.86 -11.90 16.48
CA VAL A 44 -14.05 -11.33 15.84
C VAL A 44 -13.86 -11.24 14.33
N THR A 45 -12.65 -10.86 13.88
CA THR A 45 -12.36 -10.69 12.46
C THR A 45 -12.37 -12.00 11.65
N MET A 46 -12.39 -13.16 12.32
CA MET A 46 -12.62 -14.44 11.64
C MET A 46 -14.01 -14.55 11.00
N HIS A 47 -15.00 -13.79 11.48
CA HIS A 47 -16.40 -13.91 11.04
C HIS A 47 -17.05 -12.59 10.65
N GLU A 48 -16.49 -11.45 11.06
CA GLU A 48 -17.00 -10.11 10.75
C GLU A 48 -15.86 -9.24 10.20
N HIS A 49 -16.11 -8.55 9.10
CA HIS A 49 -15.12 -7.72 8.41
C HIS A 49 -15.54 -6.25 8.32
N ARG A 50 -16.76 -5.92 8.73
CA ARG A 50 -17.24 -4.53 8.76
C ARG A 50 -16.60 -3.80 9.94
N PRO A 51 -15.76 -2.76 9.71
CA PRO A 51 -14.99 -2.13 10.77
C PRO A 51 -15.82 -1.64 11.96
N GLU A 52 -16.98 -1.04 11.69
CA GLU A 52 -17.89 -0.54 12.71
C GLU A 52 -18.48 -1.66 13.58
N ARG A 53 -18.70 -2.85 13.00
CA ARG A 53 -19.22 -4.02 13.72
C ARG A 53 -18.13 -4.72 14.52
N VAL A 54 -16.91 -4.80 13.98
CA VAL A 54 -15.74 -5.31 14.71
C VAL A 54 -15.50 -4.47 15.97
N LEU A 55 -15.48 -3.15 15.83
CA LEU A 55 -15.31 -2.25 16.98
C LEU A 55 -16.49 -2.29 17.96
N ALA A 56 -17.73 -2.48 17.48
CA ALA A 56 -18.88 -2.67 18.36
C ALA A 56 -18.76 -3.95 19.21
N LEU A 57 -18.31 -5.06 18.60
CA LEU A 57 -18.09 -6.32 19.32
C LEU A 57 -16.92 -6.21 20.31
N LEU A 58 -15.86 -5.46 19.96
CA LEU A 58 -14.80 -5.13 20.90
C LEU A 58 -15.33 -4.32 22.09
N ASN A 59 -16.14 -3.28 21.83
CA ASN A 59 -16.78 -2.47 22.87
C ASN A 59 -17.60 -3.34 23.84
N GLU A 60 -18.41 -4.26 23.30
CA GLU A 60 -19.17 -5.22 24.09
C GLU A 60 -18.28 -6.12 24.95
N ALA A 61 -17.15 -6.59 24.41
CA ALA A 61 -16.22 -7.45 25.14
C ALA A 61 -15.58 -6.71 26.33
N ILE A 62 -15.13 -5.46 26.12
CA ILE A 62 -14.57 -4.61 27.18
C ILE A 62 -15.62 -4.33 28.26
N LEU A 63 -16.86 -4.00 27.86
CA LEU A 63 -17.96 -3.73 28.78
C LEU A 63 -18.44 -4.97 29.55
N ARG A 64 -18.12 -6.19 29.12
CA ARG A 64 -18.40 -7.43 29.87
C ARG A 64 -17.31 -7.76 30.86
N ASP A 65 -16.07 -7.36 30.59
CA ASP A 65 -14.91 -7.56 31.47
C ASP A 65 -14.85 -6.49 32.59
N ARG A 66 -15.99 -5.96 33.05
CA ARG A 66 -16.19 -4.77 33.92
C ARG A 66 -15.60 -4.87 35.36
N THR A 67 -14.37 -5.30 35.55
CA THR A 67 -13.71 -5.23 36.87
C THR A 67 -13.19 -3.84 37.21
N ASP A 68 -12.90 -2.99 36.21
CA ASP A 68 -12.31 -1.67 36.40
C ASP A 68 -12.79 -0.76 35.25
N ASP A 69 -13.00 0.55 35.46
CA ASP A 69 -13.48 1.59 34.50
C ASP A 69 -12.55 1.76 33.26
N ARG A 70 -12.31 0.66 32.56
CA ARG A 70 -11.29 0.49 31.53
C ARG A 70 -11.89 0.80 30.17
N PHE A 71 -11.16 1.62 29.43
CA PHE A 71 -11.53 2.04 28.09
C PHE A 71 -10.29 2.12 27.20
N CYS A 72 -10.52 2.10 25.90
CA CYS A 72 -9.46 2.28 24.93
C CYS A 72 -9.95 3.13 23.75
N SER A 73 -9.00 3.78 23.11
CA SER A 73 -9.17 4.30 21.77
C SER A 73 -8.67 3.27 20.76
N ALA A 74 -9.35 3.12 19.61
CA ALA A 74 -8.85 2.24 18.55
C ALA A 74 -9.30 2.66 17.14
N ILE A 75 -8.46 2.43 16.16
CA ILE A 75 -8.84 2.31 14.75
C ILE A 75 -8.84 0.83 14.39
N PHE A 76 -9.84 0.42 13.61
CA PHE A 76 -9.81 -0.84 12.88
C PHE A 76 -10.06 -0.55 11.40
N ALA A 77 -9.22 -1.12 10.56
CA ALA A 77 -9.28 -0.96 9.11
C ALA A 77 -9.17 -2.32 8.42
N VAL A 78 -9.93 -2.48 7.34
CA VAL A 78 -9.79 -3.56 6.37
C VAL A 78 -9.22 -2.97 5.10
N VAL A 79 -8.12 -3.55 4.64
CA VAL A 79 -7.37 -3.14 3.46
C VAL A 79 -7.53 -4.23 2.41
N GLU A 80 -8.01 -3.86 1.23
CA GLU A 80 -8.18 -4.75 0.09
C GLU A 80 -7.34 -4.20 -1.07
N GLY A 81 -6.43 -5.01 -1.61
CA GLY A 81 -5.50 -4.56 -2.66
C GLY A 81 -5.89 -5.01 -4.07
N GLU A 82 -6.02 -4.05 -4.99
CA GLU A 82 -6.33 -4.26 -6.41
C GLU A 82 -5.31 -3.50 -7.26
N HIS A 83 -4.49 -4.23 -8.02
CA HIS A 83 -3.45 -3.78 -8.99
C HIS A 83 -3.06 -2.29 -8.94
N GLY A 84 -2.14 -1.91 -8.05
CA GLY A 84 -1.65 -0.54 -7.95
C GLY A 84 -2.62 0.44 -7.26
N SER A 85 -3.59 -0.07 -6.50
CA SER A 85 -4.46 0.70 -5.61
C SER A 85 -4.79 -0.11 -4.34
N LEU A 86 -5.13 0.60 -3.26
CA LEU A 86 -5.65 0.01 -2.03
C LEU A 86 -6.99 0.64 -1.68
N ARG A 87 -8.01 -0.19 -1.50
CA ARG A 87 -9.27 0.20 -0.88
C ARG A 87 -9.20 -0.06 0.61
N VAL A 88 -9.36 0.99 1.41
CA VAL A 88 -9.34 0.93 2.86
C VAL A 88 -10.72 1.27 3.40
N LYS A 89 -11.32 0.36 4.17
CA LYS A 89 -12.52 0.64 4.97
C LYS A 89 -12.12 0.71 6.43
N LEU A 90 -12.36 1.83 7.10
CA LEU A 90 -11.97 2.00 8.50
C LEU A 90 -13.07 2.59 9.36
N ALA A 91 -13.02 2.30 10.66
CA ALA A 91 -13.83 2.94 11.69
C ALA A 91 -12.94 3.37 12.87
N SER A 92 -13.32 4.45 13.54
CA SER A 92 -12.66 4.95 14.75
C SER A 92 -13.55 4.78 15.98
N GLY A 93 -12.96 4.22 17.05
CA GLY A 93 -13.48 4.19 18.41
C GLY A 93 -12.78 5.25 19.27
N GLY A 94 -12.88 6.53 18.89
CA GLY A 94 -12.33 7.65 19.65
C GLY A 94 -10.82 7.86 19.53
N HIS A 95 -10.15 7.16 18.61
CA HIS A 95 -8.73 7.32 18.31
C HIS A 95 -8.48 8.51 17.35
N PRO A 96 -7.31 9.17 17.41
CA PRO A 96 -6.90 10.13 16.38
C PRO A 96 -7.10 9.58 14.97
N LEU A 97 -7.58 10.44 14.07
CA LEU A 97 -7.86 10.02 12.70
C LEU A 97 -6.56 9.82 11.94
N PRO A 98 -6.41 8.70 11.20
CA PRO A 98 -5.31 8.52 10.27
C PRO A 98 -5.23 9.67 9.26
N LEU A 99 -4.07 9.90 8.68
CA LEU A 99 -3.86 10.90 7.63
C LEU A 99 -3.62 10.23 6.29
N VAL A 100 -4.40 10.61 5.27
CA VAL A 100 -4.08 10.33 3.87
C VAL A 100 -3.08 11.37 3.41
N ILE A 101 -1.94 10.90 2.91
CA ILE A 101 -0.90 11.70 2.28
C ILE A 101 -0.98 11.38 0.79
N ARG A 102 -1.49 12.33 0.02
CA ARG A 102 -1.65 12.17 -1.43
C ARG A 102 -0.31 12.31 -2.14
N GLY A 103 -0.16 11.64 -3.28
CA GLY A 103 1.02 11.75 -4.12
C GLY A 103 1.34 13.18 -4.60
N ASP A 104 0.37 14.10 -4.55
CA ASP A 104 0.56 15.53 -4.85
C ASP A 104 0.89 16.39 -3.62
N GLY A 105 1.12 15.76 -2.46
CA GLY A 105 1.50 16.41 -1.22
C GLY A 105 0.34 16.97 -0.39
N ARG A 106 -0.93 16.75 -0.80
CA ARG A 106 -2.08 17.06 0.06
C ARG A 106 -2.15 16.09 1.24
N VAL A 107 -2.45 16.60 2.43
CA VAL A 107 -2.66 15.80 3.64
C VAL A 107 -4.08 16.02 4.14
N GLU A 108 -4.84 14.94 4.34
CA GLU A 108 -6.24 15.00 4.79
C GLU A 108 -6.56 13.91 5.81
N PRO A 109 -7.43 14.18 6.81
CA PRO A 109 -7.86 13.15 7.76
C PRO A 109 -8.70 12.08 7.06
N ALA A 110 -8.51 10.83 7.48
CA ALA A 110 -9.17 9.66 6.93
C ALA A 110 -10.15 9.08 7.95
N GLY A 111 -11.46 9.16 7.65
CA GLY A 111 -12.51 8.65 8.53
C GLY A 111 -13.27 9.70 9.33
N ARG A 112 -14.12 9.20 10.22
CA ARG A 112 -14.93 10.01 11.14
C ARG A 112 -14.59 9.66 12.57
N GLY A 113 -14.51 10.69 13.42
CA GLY A 113 -14.34 10.49 14.85
C GLY A 113 -15.47 9.64 15.42
N GLY A 114 -15.12 8.81 16.40
CA GLY A 114 -16.07 8.01 17.19
C GLY A 114 -15.94 8.29 18.67
N LEU A 115 -16.71 7.56 19.48
CA LEU A 115 -16.57 7.58 20.94
C LEU A 115 -15.59 6.50 21.39
N LEU A 116 -14.91 6.74 22.51
CA LEU A 116 -14.04 5.76 23.17
C LEU A 116 -14.79 4.46 23.46
N LEU A 117 -14.09 3.33 23.33
CA LEU A 117 -14.62 2.00 23.57
C LEU A 117 -14.49 1.64 25.05
N GLY A 118 -15.48 0.94 25.61
CA GLY A 118 -15.52 0.53 27.02
C GLY A 118 -16.26 1.50 27.95
N LEU A 119 -16.70 2.67 27.45
CA LEU A 119 -17.43 3.67 28.26
C LEU A 119 -18.94 3.68 28.04
N TRP A 120 -19.39 3.42 26.81
CA TRP A 120 -20.81 3.49 26.44
C TRP A 120 -21.24 2.25 25.67
N GLU A 121 -22.40 1.69 26.01
CA GLU A 121 -22.99 0.55 25.29
C GLU A 121 -23.30 0.92 23.83
N ASP A 122 -23.88 2.10 23.62
CA ASP A 122 -24.24 2.63 22.28
C ASP A 122 -23.15 3.53 21.69
N ALA A 123 -21.91 3.04 21.64
CA ALA A 123 -20.82 3.76 20.99
C ALA A 123 -21.15 4.02 19.51
N LYS A 124 -21.19 5.30 19.11
CA LYS A 124 -21.47 5.70 17.72
C LYS A 124 -20.24 5.45 16.86
N LEU A 125 -20.30 4.38 16.06
CA LEU A 125 -19.23 3.95 15.17
C LEU A 125 -19.72 4.04 13.72
N ALA A 126 -18.88 4.57 12.84
CA ALA A 126 -19.17 4.69 11.43
C ALA A 126 -17.96 4.26 10.61
N THR A 127 -18.22 3.52 9.53
CA THR A 127 -17.19 3.12 8.58
C THR A 127 -17.09 4.15 7.46
N GLU A 128 -15.86 4.48 7.12
CA GLU A 128 -15.51 5.29 5.96
C GLU A 128 -14.66 4.47 4.99
N ALA A 129 -14.84 4.71 3.69
CA ALA A 129 -14.05 4.11 2.64
C ALA A 129 -13.09 5.15 2.05
N ILE A 130 -11.83 4.78 1.94
CA ILE A 130 -10.74 5.58 1.40
C ILE A 130 -10.10 4.79 0.27
N GLU A 131 -9.89 5.45 -0.85
CA GLU A 131 -9.15 4.90 -1.98
C GLU A 131 -7.75 5.53 -1.97
N LEU A 132 -6.73 4.67 -2.02
CA LEU A 132 -5.33 5.05 -2.16
C LEU A 132 -4.85 4.66 -3.55
N SER A 133 -4.33 5.64 -4.28
CA SER A 133 -3.71 5.45 -5.59
C SER A 133 -2.20 5.28 -5.45
N ALA A 134 -1.53 4.90 -6.53
CA ALA A 134 -0.07 4.90 -6.63
C ALA A 134 0.54 6.22 -6.13
N GLY A 135 1.48 6.13 -5.17
CA GLY A 135 2.10 7.29 -4.53
C GLY A 135 1.35 7.85 -3.33
N ASP A 136 0.11 7.42 -3.07
CA ASP A 136 -0.60 7.76 -1.84
C ASP A 136 -0.13 6.89 -0.66
N ALA A 137 -0.16 7.47 0.53
CA ALA A 137 0.06 6.79 1.79
C ALA A 137 -1.06 7.09 2.79
N LEU A 138 -1.27 6.17 3.73
CA LEU A 138 -2.16 6.31 4.87
C LEU A 138 -1.35 6.08 6.14
N LEU A 139 -1.25 7.13 6.95
CA LEU A 139 -0.49 7.16 8.19
C LEU A 139 -1.44 7.02 9.39
N PHE A 140 -1.25 5.97 10.17
CA PHE A 140 -1.85 5.77 11.47
C PHE A 140 -0.84 6.12 12.55
N TYR A 141 -1.30 6.71 13.65
CA TYR A 141 -0.45 7.15 14.74
C TYR A 141 -1.23 7.16 16.07
N THR A 142 -0.53 6.94 17.18
CA THR A 142 -1.09 7.12 18.53
C THR A 142 -1.00 8.58 18.99
N ASP A 143 -1.75 8.93 20.03
CA ASP A 143 -1.88 10.30 20.53
C ASP A 143 -0.59 10.92 21.07
N GLY A 144 0.40 10.10 21.46
CA GLY A 144 1.76 10.56 21.75
C GLY A 144 2.38 11.39 20.61
N VAL A 145 1.94 11.19 19.37
CA VAL A 145 2.32 12.01 18.21
C VAL A 145 1.61 13.37 18.20
N THR A 146 0.32 13.40 18.50
CA THR A 146 -0.47 14.66 18.55
C THR A 146 -0.15 15.53 19.77
N ASP A 147 0.25 14.90 20.86
CA ASP A 147 0.63 15.59 22.09
C ASP A 147 2.02 16.23 22.00
N ALA A 148 2.90 15.62 21.19
CA ALA A 148 4.17 16.21 20.81
C ALA A 148 3.97 17.30 19.76
N LEU A 149 3.17 17.03 18.70
CA LEU A 149 3.17 17.77 17.44
C LEU A 149 1.81 17.80 16.74
N ALA A 150 1.64 18.66 15.73
CA ALA A 150 0.58 18.50 14.73
C ALA A 150 1.15 17.81 13.46
N PRO A 151 0.96 16.49 13.26
CA PRO A 151 1.61 15.74 12.18
C PRO A 151 1.32 16.28 10.77
N GLU A 152 0.13 16.83 10.55
CA GLU A 152 -0.26 17.48 9.29
C GLU A 152 0.56 18.75 8.96
N ARG A 153 1.25 19.35 9.94
CA ARG A 153 2.10 20.53 9.75
C ARG A 153 3.56 20.18 9.44
N ILE A 154 3.96 18.93 9.65
CA ILE A 154 5.34 18.44 9.51
C ILE A 154 5.55 17.79 8.15
N ILE A 155 4.54 17.08 7.66
CA ILE A 155 4.59 16.37 6.39
C ILE A 155 4.58 17.42 5.28
N ASP A 156 5.77 17.74 4.74
CA ASP A 156 5.94 18.66 3.63
C ASP A 156 5.72 17.96 2.27
N GLN A 157 5.37 18.78 1.26
CA GLN A 157 5.00 18.40 -0.11
C GLN A 157 6.09 17.64 -0.89
N ARG A 158 7.27 17.37 -0.32
CA ARG A 158 8.43 16.82 -1.03
C ARG A 158 8.88 15.44 -0.54
N THR A 159 8.10 14.74 0.29
CA THR A 159 8.57 13.49 0.90
C THR A 159 8.45 12.28 -0.04
N LEU A 160 9.54 11.52 -0.09
CA LEU A 160 10.04 10.69 -1.21
C LEU A 160 9.86 9.16 -1.07
N SER A 161 9.27 8.65 0.03
CA SER A 161 8.93 7.22 0.19
C SER A 161 8.14 6.99 1.49
N LYS A 162 7.49 5.81 1.64
CA LYS A 162 6.75 5.43 2.87
C LYS A 162 7.65 5.43 4.12
N LEU A 163 8.88 4.96 3.97
CA LEU A 163 9.88 4.94 5.05
C LEU A 163 10.29 6.36 5.44
N ALA A 164 10.49 7.25 4.46
CA ALA A 164 10.80 8.64 4.72
C ALA A 164 9.67 9.39 5.45
N ILE A 165 8.41 9.02 5.19
CA ILE A 165 7.25 9.55 5.95
C ILE A 165 7.37 9.14 7.42
N ALA A 166 7.55 7.85 7.71
CA ALA A 166 7.67 7.34 9.08
C ALA A 166 8.85 7.99 9.82
N GLU A 167 10.04 7.99 9.23
CA GLU A 167 11.25 8.58 9.82
C GLU A 167 11.12 10.09 10.07
N ARG A 168 10.41 10.82 9.20
CA ARG A 168 10.26 12.27 9.36
C ARG A 168 9.27 12.61 10.47
N VAL A 169 8.19 11.86 10.59
CA VAL A 169 7.25 12.00 11.72
C VAL A 169 7.93 11.63 13.02
N GLU A 170 8.63 10.49 13.08
CA GLU A 170 9.39 10.05 14.25
C GLU A 170 10.42 11.11 14.67
N ARG A 171 11.24 11.59 13.73
CA ARG A 171 12.26 12.60 14.02
C ARG A 171 11.67 13.91 14.53
N ALA A 172 10.59 14.38 13.93
CA ALA A 172 9.93 15.60 14.39
C ALA A 172 9.36 15.43 15.81
N VAL A 173 8.78 14.27 16.12
CA VAL A 173 8.30 13.93 17.46
C VAL A 173 9.44 13.90 18.48
N ILE A 174 10.59 13.32 18.14
CA ILE A 174 11.78 13.32 19.00
C ILE A 174 12.30 14.75 19.23
N ASP A 175 12.38 15.55 18.17
CA ASP A 175 12.93 16.91 18.21
C ASP A 175 12.09 17.84 19.11
N GLU A 176 10.77 17.72 19.13
CA GLU A 176 9.91 18.53 20.02
C GLU A 176 9.69 17.95 21.41
N SER A 177 9.69 16.61 21.58
CA SER A 177 9.46 15.98 22.89
C SER A 177 10.59 16.24 23.89
N GLY A 178 11.77 16.67 23.42
CA GLY A 178 12.94 16.85 24.26
C GLY A 178 13.56 15.52 24.72
N PRO A 179 14.47 15.53 25.71
CA PRO A 179 15.28 14.35 26.06
C PRO A 179 14.52 13.17 26.69
N GLU A 180 13.24 13.31 27.04
CA GLU A 180 12.40 12.22 27.56
C GLU A 180 11.01 12.24 26.89
N PRO A 181 10.64 11.20 26.12
CA PRO A 181 9.29 11.05 25.57
C PRO A 181 8.25 10.99 26.70
N ARG A 182 7.14 11.72 26.56
CA ARG A 182 6.09 11.77 27.60
C ARG A 182 5.18 10.54 27.59
N ASP A 183 4.92 9.97 26.42
CA ASP A 183 4.11 8.77 26.23
C ASP A 183 4.67 7.87 25.12
N ASP A 184 4.12 6.67 25.00
CA ASP A 184 4.47 5.71 23.96
C ASP A 184 4.03 6.24 22.58
N ILE A 185 4.80 5.93 21.54
CA ILE A 185 4.53 6.36 20.16
C ILE A 185 4.51 5.14 19.27
N ALA A 186 3.41 4.94 18.56
CA ALA A 186 3.29 3.97 17.49
C ALA A 186 2.94 4.68 16.17
N LEU A 187 3.66 4.32 15.10
CA LEU A 187 3.43 4.79 13.74
C LEU A 187 3.23 3.59 12.82
N LEU A 188 2.21 3.62 11.98
CA LEU A 188 2.00 2.63 10.93
C LEU A 188 1.70 3.32 9.60
N VAL A 189 2.48 3.01 8.57
CA VAL A 189 2.31 3.59 7.23
C VAL A 189 1.87 2.49 6.27
N LEU A 190 0.68 2.63 5.72
CA LEU A 190 0.23 1.88 4.54
C LEU A 190 0.45 2.75 3.31
N GLY A 191 0.77 2.16 2.17
CA GLY A 191 0.81 2.94 0.94
C GLY A 191 0.83 2.04 -0.28
N VAL A 192 0.43 2.62 -1.39
CA VAL A 192 0.64 2.03 -2.70
C VAL A 192 1.98 2.57 -3.20
N GLU A 193 2.91 1.68 -3.50
CA GLU A 193 4.13 2.14 -4.18
C GLU A 193 3.73 2.79 -5.50
N ALA A 194 4.14 4.05 -5.66
CA ALA A 194 4.24 4.59 -7.00
C ALA A 194 5.17 3.65 -7.78
N PRO A 195 4.84 3.27 -9.03
CA PRO A 195 5.83 2.63 -9.87
C PRO A 195 7.11 3.43 -9.78
N ALA A 196 8.21 2.79 -9.39
CA ALA A 196 9.46 3.49 -9.25
C ALA A 196 9.79 4.14 -10.61
N ALA A 197 9.62 5.46 -10.71
CA ALA A 197 10.50 6.22 -11.58
C ALA A 197 11.86 5.99 -10.94
N LEU A 198 12.72 5.18 -11.57
CA LEU A 198 13.99 4.72 -11.03
C LEU A 198 14.70 5.86 -10.29
N THR A 199 14.58 5.90 -8.96
CA THR A 199 15.12 6.97 -8.11
C THR A 199 16.52 6.64 -7.62
N GLY A 200 16.93 5.37 -7.73
CA GLY A 200 18.29 4.89 -7.47
C GLY A 200 19.28 5.20 -8.60
N GLU A 201 20.56 5.04 -8.31
CA GLU A 201 21.63 5.17 -9.32
C GLU A 201 21.48 4.05 -10.36
N ARG A 202 21.02 4.40 -11.58
CA ARG A 202 20.83 3.44 -12.66
C ARG A 202 22.17 2.79 -13.02
N THR A 203 22.24 1.49 -12.83
CA THR A 203 23.40 0.65 -13.20
C THR A 203 23.28 0.09 -14.62
N GLY A 204 22.11 0.21 -15.25
CA GLY A 204 21.88 -0.23 -16.62
C GLY A 204 20.44 0.01 -17.09
N GLY A 205 20.21 -0.31 -18.37
CA GLY A 205 18.90 -0.21 -19.02
C GLY A 205 18.88 0.67 -20.26
N PHE A 206 17.69 0.94 -20.79
CA PHE A 206 17.47 1.75 -21.97
C PHE A 206 16.13 2.49 -21.92
N GLU A 207 15.98 3.43 -22.84
CA GLU A 207 14.72 4.10 -23.15
C GLU A 207 14.61 4.22 -24.66
N LEU A 208 13.46 3.84 -25.22
CA LEU A 208 13.23 3.77 -26.65
C LEU A 208 11.86 4.33 -26.98
N THR A 209 11.78 5.18 -28.00
CA THR A 209 10.51 5.53 -28.64
C THR A 209 10.38 4.75 -29.93
N LEU A 210 9.29 3.98 -30.06
CA LEU A 210 9.00 3.11 -31.19
C LEU A 210 7.72 3.55 -31.88
N GLU A 211 7.67 3.43 -33.20
CA GLU A 211 6.41 3.58 -33.93
C GLU A 211 5.47 2.43 -33.59
N SER A 212 4.19 2.73 -33.36
CA SER A 212 3.19 1.72 -33.04
C SER A 212 2.86 0.85 -34.28
N ARG A 213 3.67 -0.20 -34.50
CA ARG A 213 3.61 -1.11 -35.65
C ARG A 213 3.99 -2.54 -35.23
N PRO A 214 3.64 -3.57 -36.02
CA PRO A 214 3.95 -4.97 -35.69
C PRO A 214 5.43 -5.27 -35.37
N GLN A 215 6.36 -4.46 -35.89
CA GLN A 215 7.80 -4.61 -35.67
C GLN A 215 8.28 -4.04 -34.31
N ALA A 216 7.46 -3.26 -33.60
CA ALA A 216 7.87 -2.61 -32.35
C ALA A 216 8.32 -3.63 -31.28
N ALA A 217 7.57 -4.72 -31.12
CA ALA A 217 7.95 -5.78 -30.17
C ALA A 217 9.30 -6.44 -30.52
N ALA A 218 9.64 -6.56 -31.80
CA ALA A 218 10.93 -7.09 -32.21
C ALA A 218 12.08 -6.14 -31.86
N ALA A 219 11.90 -4.83 -32.09
CA ALA A 219 12.87 -3.80 -31.72
C ALA A 219 13.10 -3.76 -30.20
N ALA A 220 12.03 -3.87 -29.40
CA ALA A 220 12.14 -3.92 -27.95
C ALA A 220 12.90 -5.16 -27.46
N ARG A 221 12.65 -6.35 -28.02
CA ARG A 221 13.40 -7.57 -27.68
C ARG A 221 14.89 -7.48 -28.05
N GLU A 222 15.22 -6.80 -29.15
CA GLU A 222 16.62 -6.60 -29.54
C GLU A 222 17.34 -5.74 -28.51
N ALA A 223 16.71 -4.65 -28.05
CA ALA A 223 17.26 -3.81 -27.00
C ALA A 223 17.47 -4.58 -25.68
N VAL A 224 16.52 -5.42 -25.28
CA VAL A 224 16.66 -6.30 -24.11
C VAL A 224 17.83 -7.28 -24.27
N SER A 225 18.08 -7.78 -25.49
CA SER A 225 19.20 -8.71 -25.75
C SER A 225 20.56 -8.10 -25.45
N SER A 226 20.71 -6.77 -25.54
CA SER A 226 21.96 -6.07 -25.20
C SER A 226 22.33 -6.15 -23.70
N LEU A 227 21.39 -6.54 -22.83
CA LEU A 227 21.57 -6.64 -21.37
C LEU A 227 21.92 -8.05 -20.88
N THR A 228 22.11 -9.00 -21.79
CA THR A 228 22.34 -10.43 -21.46
C THR A 228 23.55 -10.64 -20.55
N ASP A 229 24.64 -9.90 -20.79
CA ASP A 229 25.85 -10.02 -19.96
C ASP A 229 25.65 -9.52 -18.53
N GLN A 230 24.73 -8.58 -18.32
CA GLN A 230 24.44 -7.97 -17.02
C GLN A 230 23.39 -8.74 -16.23
N LEU A 231 22.34 -9.22 -16.90
CA LEU A 231 21.15 -9.81 -16.26
C LEU A 231 21.14 -11.35 -16.31
N GLY A 232 21.95 -11.95 -17.19
CA GLY A 232 21.91 -13.37 -17.48
C GLY A 232 20.81 -13.75 -18.47
N GLN A 233 21.05 -14.85 -19.19
CA GLN A 233 20.19 -15.29 -20.30
C GLN A 233 18.74 -15.55 -19.88
N ARG A 234 18.54 -16.20 -18.72
CA ARG A 234 17.20 -16.64 -18.28
C ARG A 234 16.27 -15.45 -18.01
N LEU A 235 16.74 -14.49 -17.22
CA LEU A 235 16.01 -13.26 -16.92
C LEU A 235 15.75 -12.45 -18.21
N VAL A 236 16.74 -12.35 -19.11
CA VAL A 236 16.55 -11.70 -20.41
C VAL A 236 15.44 -12.36 -21.25
N ASP A 237 15.34 -13.68 -21.23
CA ASP A 237 14.29 -14.39 -21.97
C ASP A 237 12.89 -14.09 -21.41
N ASP A 238 12.73 -14.03 -20.08
CA ASP A 238 11.46 -13.69 -19.45
C ASP A 238 11.10 -12.20 -19.66
N ILE A 239 12.08 -11.29 -19.59
CA ILE A 239 11.90 -9.85 -19.93
C ILE A 239 11.48 -9.69 -21.41
N LYS A 240 12.03 -10.49 -22.33
CA LYS A 240 11.62 -10.46 -23.74
C LYS A 240 10.16 -10.85 -23.92
N VAL A 241 9.64 -11.78 -23.12
CA VAL A 241 8.22 -12.13 -23.13
C VAL A 241 7.41 -10.96 -22.60
N LEU A 242 7.76 -10.42 -21.43
CA LEU A 242 7.09 -9.26 -20.82
C LEU A 242 7.01 -8.08 -21.79
N VAL A 243 8.13 -7.65 -22.36
CA VAL A 243 8.15 -6.50 -23.29
C VAL A 243 7.36 -6.79 -24.57
N THR A 244 7.31 -8.04 -25.03
CA THR A 244 6.52 -8.40 -26.21
C THR A 244 5.04 -8.25 -25.93
N GLU A 245 4.56 -8.72 -24.79
CA GLU A 245 3.14 -8.61 -24.41
C GLU A 245 2.74 -7.16 -24.17
N LEU A 246 3.55 -6.40 -23.43
CA LEU A 246 3.27 -4.98 -23.15
C LEU A 246 3.25 -4.15 -24.44
N VAL A 247 4.27 -4.28 -25.29
CA VAL A 247 4.33 -3.55 -26.56
C VAL A 247 3.20 -3.97 -27.51
N THR A 248 2.88 -5.28 -27.57
CA THR A 248 1.77 -5.76 -28.42
C THR A 248 0.42 -5.21 -27.95
N ASN A 249 0.19 -5.15 -26.64
CA ASN A 249 -1.01 -4.55 -26.08
C ASN A 249 -1.07 -3.06 -26.41
N SER A 250 -0.01 -2.30 -26.15
CA SER A 250 0.04 -0.88 -26.52
C SER A 250 -0.18 -0.69 -28.02
N CYS A 251 0.40 -1.52 -28.90
CA CYS A 251 0.15 -1.42 -30.34
C CYS A 251 -1.30 -1.69 -30.75
N ARG A 252 -2.01 -2.56 -30.04
CA ARG A 252 -3.43 -2.83 -30.31
C ARG A 252 -4.36 -1.72 -29.81
N HIS A 253 -3.97 -1.01 -28.75
CA HIS A 253 -4.83 -0.07 -28.04
C HIS A 253 -4.45 1.41 -28.23
N ALA A 254 -3.25 1.71 -28.74
CA ALA A 254 -2.81 3.08 -28.97
C ALA A 254 -3.65 3.77 -30.05
N GLU A 255 -4.20 4.95 -29.73
CA GLU A 255 -4.98 5.75 -30.68
C GLU A 255 -4.10 6.50 -31.71
N SER A 256 -2.77 6.65 -31.48
CA SER A 256 -1.85 7.29 -32.44
C SER A 256 -0.34 7.09 -32.15
N GLY A 257 0.45 7.00 -33.24
CA GLY A 257 1.80 7.56 -33.37
C GLY A 257 2.97 6.68 -32.91
N THR A 258 3.24 6.69 -31.61
CA THR A 258 4.45 6.13 -31.01
C THR A 258 4.15 5.60 -29.61
N LEU A 259 4.87 4.57 -29.21
CA LEU A 259 4.92 4.08 -27.83
C LEU A 259 6.35 4.20 -27.33
N GLY A 260 6.54 4.43 -26.05
CA GLY A 260 7.88 4.33 -25.46
C GLY A 260 8.02 3.09 -24.60
N VAL A 261 9.24 2.59 -24.54
CA VAL A 261 9.66 1.42 -23.80
C VAL A 261 10.84 1.81 -22.94
N GLU A 262 10.71 1.63 -21.64
CA GLU A 262 11.74 1.87 -20.65
C GLU A 262 12.13 0.55 -20.00
N LEU A 263 13.43 0.34 -19.82
CA LEU A 263 13.95 -0.68 -18.93
C LEU A 263 15.03 -0.05 -18.05
N GLY A 264 14.96 -0.25 -16.75
CA GLY A 264 16.00 0.19 -15.82
C GLY A 264 16.42 -0.88 -14.84
N ILE A 265 17.68 -0.80 -14.41
CA ILE A 265 18.28 -1.68 -13.40
C ILE A 265 18.83 -0.79 -12.30
N ALA A 266 18.22 -0.84 -11.12
CA ALA A 266 18.64 -0.08 -9.95
C ALA A 266 18.23 -0.82 -8.67
N ASP A 267 19.02 -0.68 -7.61
CA ASP A 267 18.68 -1.14 -6.25
C ASP A 267 18.19 -2.59 -6.14
N GLY A 268 18.74 -3.50 -6.96
CA GLY A 268 18.35 -4.90 -6.97
C GLY A 268 16.99 -5.16 -7.63
N VAL A 269 16.50 -4.27 -8.48
CA VAL A 269 15.23 -4.44 -9.21
C VAL A 269 15.44 -4.12 -10.69
N VAL A 270 14.78 -4.91 -11.56
CA VAL A 270 14.61 -4.59 -12.98
C VAL A 270 13.20 -4.06 -13.19
N THR A 271 13.07 -2.82 -13.66
CA THR A 271 11.78 -2.21 -14.00
C THR A 271 11.62 -2.15 -15.51
N ILE A 272 10.45 -2.53 -16.02
CA ILE A 272 10.04 -2.44 -17.42
C ILE A 272 8.78 -1.57 -17.45
N ALA A 273 8.72 -0.59 -18.35
CA ALA A 273 7.50 0.17 -18.58
C ALA A 273 7.26 0.41 -20.06
N VAL A 274 6.00 0.35 -20.47
CA VAL A 274 5.55 0.74 -21.80
C VAL A 274 4.52 1.84 -21.65
N HIS A 275 4.75 2.97 -22.31
CA HIS A 275 3.87 4.12 -22.29
C HIS A 275 3.30 4.42 -23.69
N ASP A 276 2.01 4.70 -23.75
CA ASP A 276 1.31 5.10 -24.98
C ASP A 276 0.23 6.15 -24.70
N SER A 277 -0.27 6.78 -25.77
CA SER A 277 -1.27 7.84 -25.69
C SER A 277 -2.72 7.33 -25.52
N GLY A 278 -2.91 6.06 -25.15
CA GLY A 278 -4.21 5.43 -24.94
C GLY A 278 -4.96 5.99 -23.74
N ARG A 279 -6.26 5.70 -23.67
CA ARG A 279 -7.20 6.25 -22.67
C ARG A 279 -7.12 5.64 -21.28
N GLY A 280 -6.16 4.75 -21.03
CA GLY A 280 -6.09 3.92 -19.83
C GLY A 280 -7.10 2.78 -19.86
N PHE A 281 -6.87 1.78 -19.02
CA PHE A 281 -7.82 0.69 -18.80
C PHE A 281 -7.69 0.15 -17.38
N GLU A 282 -8.78 -0.41 -16.87
CA GLU A 282 -8.76 -1.19 -15.64
C GLU A 282 -8.38 -2.63 -16.00
N PRO A 283 -7.27 -3.18 -15.48
CA PRO A 283 -6.85 -4.53 -15.82
C PRO A 283 -7.94 -5.54 -15.41
N PRO A 284 -8.38 -6.41 -16.32
CA PRO A 284 -9.39 -7.42 -15.99
C PRO A 284 -8.86 -8.35 -14.90
N VAL A 285 -9.72 -8.71 -13.94
CA VAL A 285 -9.40 -9.68 -12.89
C VAL A 285 -8.88 -10.97 -13.54
N PRO A 286 -7.70 -11.51 -13.13
CA PRO A 286 -7.17 -12.73 -13.69
C PRO A 286 -8.16 -13.88 -13.49
N LYS A 287 -8.87 -14.28 -14.54
CA LYS A 287 -9.58 -15.56 -14.55
C LYS A 287 -8.60 -16.61 -15.04
N ARG A 288 -8.49 -17.73 -14.32
CA ARG A 288 -7.78 -18.95 -14.79
C ARG A 288 -8.45 -19.62 -16.01
N ASP A 289 -9.34 -18.92 -16.71
CA ASP A 289 -9.97 -19.42 -17.92
C ASP A 289 -9.02 -19.15 -19.10
N LEU A 290 -8.19 -20.14 -19.40
CA LEU A 290 -7.23 -20.17 -20.51
C LEU A 290 -7.89 -20.11 -21.91
N GLU A 291 -9.23 -20.04 -21.97
CA GLU A 291 -10.04 -20.19 -23.19
C GLU A 291 -10.34 -18.87 -23.93
N LEU A 292 -10.07 -17.70 -23.35
CA LEU A 292 -10.26 -16.41 -24.02
C LEU A 292 -8.99 -15.94 -24.73
N GLU A 293 -9.08 -15.65 -26.03
CA GLU A 293 -7.98 -15.11 -26.85
C GLU A 293 -7.60 -13.66 -26.48
N SER A 294 -8.56 -12.88 -25.98
CA SER A 294 -8.33 -11.52 -25.46
C SER A 294 -8.05 -11.57 -23.95
N GLY A 295 -6.88 -11.13 -23.50
CA GLY A 295 -6.54 -11.02 -22.08
C GLY A 295 -5.35 -11.87 -21.61
N ARG A 296 -4.77 -12.72 -22.48
CA ARG A 296 -3.58 -13.53 -22.15
C ARG A 296 -2.33 -12.69 -21.83
N GLY A 297 -2.17 -11.54 -22.48
CA GLY A 297 -0.95 -10.75 -22.31
C GLY A 297 -0.74 -10.25 -20.88
N LEU A 298 -1.78 -9.75 -20.22
CA LEU A 298 -1.68 -9.32 -18.82
C LEU A 298 -1.55 -10.50 -17.86
N TYR A 299 -2.09 -11.66 -18.19
CA TYR A 299 -1.86 -12.89 -17.42
C TYR A 299 -0.39 -13.32 -17.46
N ILE A 300 0.26 -13.22 -18.62
CA ILE A 300 1.70 -13.49 -18.75
C ILE A 300 2.52 -12.48 -17.95
N VAL A 301 2.12 -11.20 -17.98
CA VAL A 301 2.75 -10.16 -17.16
C VAL A 301 2.63 -10.49 -15.67
N ASP A 302 1.44 -10.86 -15.20
CA ASP A 302 1.18 -11.27 -13.83
C ASP A 302 2.00 -12.50 -13.42
N ALA A 303 2.15 -13.48 -14.31
CA ALA A 303 2.88 -14.71 -14.03
C ALA A 303 4.42 -14.53 -13.97
N LEU A 304 4.97 -13.60 -14.76
CA LEU A 304 6.42 -13.43 -14.91
C LEU A 304 7.00 -12.27 -14.08
N SER A 305 6.17 -11.41 -13.50
CA SER A 305 6.64 -10.27 -12.69
C SER A 305 6.45 -10.49 -11.19
N ASP A 306 7.26 -9.82 -10.38
CA ASP A 306 7.05 -9.73 -8.93
C ASP A 306 5.95 -8.74 -8.59
N ARG A 307 5.95 -7.62 -9.32
CA ARG A 307 4.98 -6.53 -9.19
C ARG A 307 4.71 -5.96 -10.57
N TRP A 308 3.47 -5.58 -10.84
CA TRP A 308 3.12 -4.87 -12.06
C TRP A 308 1.88 -4.00 -11.82
N GLY A 309 1.66 -3.03 -12.70
CA GLY A 309 0.51 -2.15 -12.61
C GLY A 309 0.26 -1.32 -13.85
N VAL A 310 -0.82 -0.54 -13.80
CA VAL A 310 -1.23 0.40 -14.84
C VAL A 310 -1.36 1.79 -14.22
N ASP A 311 -0.70 2.78 -14.80
CA ASP A 311 -0.88 4.19 -14.51
C ASP A 311 -1.58 4.86 -15.71
N SER A 312 -2.67 5.57 -15.45
CA SER A 312 -3.50 6.24 -16.47
C SER A 312 -3.52 7.77 -16.33
N SER A 313 -2.63 8.35 -15.51
CA SER A 313 -2.64 9.78 -15.16
C SER A 313 -2.24 10.72 -16.31
N ALA A 314 -1.37 10.28 -17.22
CA ALA A 314 -0.81 11.07 -18.32
C ALA A 314 -0.70 10.29 -19.64
N GLY A 315 -1.70 9.44 -19.93
CA GLY A 315 -1.65 8.39 -20.96
C GLY A 315 -1.66 7.02 -20.31
N THR A 316 -1.54 5.94 -21.09
CA THR A 316 -1.50 4.58 -20.54
C THR A 316 -0.06 4.16 -20.32
N ARG A 317 0.33 3.89 -19.08
CA ARG A 317 1.64 3.33 -18.74
C ARG A 317 1.44 2.00 -18.03
N VAL A 318 1.86 0.92 -18.66
CA VAL A 318 1.87 -0.41 -18.04
C VAL A 318 3.30 -0.75 -17.65
N TRP A 319 3.52 -1.13 -16.40
CA TRP A 319 4.85 -1.38 -15.85
C TRP A 319 4.91 -2.72 -15.13
N ALA A 320 6.11 -3.30 -15.06
CA ALA A 320 6.41 -4.54 -14.37
C ALA A 320 7.79 -4.44 -13.70
N GLU A 321 7.96 -5.12 -12.58
CA GLU A 321 9.20 -5.22 -11.81
C GLU A 321 9.56 -6.68 -11.56
N LEU A 322 10.86 -6.95 -11.59
CA LEU A 322 11.45 -8.24 -11.22
C LEU A 322 12.57 -8.00 -10.19
N ASP A 323 12.55 -8.74 -9.09
CA ASP A 323 13.52 -8.65 -8.02
C ASP A 323 14.83 -9.38 -8.38
N LEU A 324 15.94 -8.84 -7.91
CA LEU A 324 17.27 -9.43 -7.99
C LEU A 324 17.77 -9.80 -6.59
N PRO A 325 18.46 -10.95 -6.40
CA PRO A 325 18.79 -11.93 -7.43
C PRO A 325 17.55 -12.69 -7.93
N TYR A 326 17.48 -12.91 -9.25
CA TYR A 326 16.35 -13.57 -9.88
C TYR A 326 16.37 -15.07 -9.55
N GLU A 327 15.38 -15.56 -8.81
CA GLU A 327 15.28 -16.97 -8.41
C GLU A 327 14.58 -17.81 -9.50
N ASP A 328 15.18 -18.94 -9.85
CA ASP A 328 14.61 -19.88 -10.82
C ASP A 328 13.34 -20.57 -10.27
N GLY A 329 12.20 -20.39 -10.94
CA GLY A 329 11.06 -21.32 -10.88
C GLY A 329 9.79 -20.84 -10.15
N ARG A 330 9.06 -19.90 -10.75
CA ARG A 330 7.63 -19.72 -10.49
C ARG A 330 6.78 -20.52 -11.48
#